data_AF-A0A662PCL3-F1
#
_entry.id   AF-A0A662PCL3-F1
#
_cell.length_a   1.000
_cell.length_b   1.000
_cell.length_c   1.000
_cell.angle_alpha   90.00
_cell.angle_beta   90.00
_cell.angle_gamma   90.00
#
_symmetry.space_group_name_H-M   'P 1'
#
loop_
_entity.id
_entity.type
_entity.pdbx_description
1 polymer ?
#
loop_
_entity_poly.entity_id
_entity_poly.type
_entity_poly.pdbx_seq_one_letter_code
_entity_poly.pdbx_strand_id
1 'polypeptide(L)'
;MKKQVLFICTHNSARSQMAEGLLRSLYGNYYEAYSAGTESSNINSYATRVMAEIGIDISMQHSKSIEKFRGMEFDYVVTVCDHAKEVCPFFPNAKKYLHKNFHEPSL
;
A
#
# COMPACT_ATOMS: atom_id res chain seq x y z
N MET A 1 -13.33 -7.30 -15.12
CA MET A 1 -13.29 -6.86 -13.71
C MET A 1 -11.84 -6.68 -13.32
N LYS A 2 -11.47 -5.58 -12.66
CA LYS A 2 -10.08 -5.35 -12.20
C LYS A 2 -9.82 -6.19 -10.96
N LYS A 3 -8.57 -6.63 -10.78
CA LYS A 3 -8.15 -7.34 -9.56
C LYS A 3 -7.83 -6.35 -8.45
N GLN A 4 -8.30 -6.60 -7.24
CA GLN A 4 -8.10 -5.71 -6.10
C GLN A 4 -6.82 -6.07 -5.33
N VAL A 5 -5.98 -5.08 -5.06
CA VAL A 5 -4.68 -5.24 -4.39
C VAL A 5 -4.59 -4.29 -3.20
N LEU A 6 -4.27 -4.83 -2.02
CA LEU A 6 -4.03 -4.06 -0.80
C LEU A 6 -2.56 -4.12 -0.40
N PHE A 7 -1.87 -2.97 -0.39
CA PHE A 7 -0.50 -2.83 0.08
C PHE A 7 -0.45 -2.39 1.55
N ILE A 8 0.25 -3.13 2.39
CA ILE A 8 0.30 -2.89 3.84
C ILE A 8 1.73 -2.61 4.27
N CYS A 9 1.92 -1.50 4.99
CA CYS A 9 3.14 -1.25 5.77
C CYS A 9 2.77 -0.80 7.19
N THR A 10 3.75 -0.42 8.00
CA THR A 10 3.49 0.07 9.37
C THR A 10 2.67 1.36 9.34
N HIS A 11 3.21 2.41 8.73
CA HIS A 11 2.67 3.77 8.88
C HIS A 11 1.77 4.25 7.72
N ASN A 12 1.70 3.50 6.62
CA ASN A 12 1.13 3.97 5.35
C ASN A 12 1.64 5.36 4.90
N SER A 13 2.92 5.60 5.17
CA SER A 13 3.55 6.91 4.98
C SER A 13 4.35 7.02 3.67
N ALA A 14 5.09 5.96 3.29
CA ALA A 14 5.97 5.98 2.12
C ALA A 14 5.79 4.75 1.22
N ARG A 15 6.37 3.59 1.60
CA ARG A 15 6.41 2.36 0.77
C ARG A 15 5.07 1.94 0.19
N SER A 16 4.02 1.84 1.02
CA SER A 16 2.71 1.40 0.53
C SER A 16 1.96 2.48 -0.28
N GLN A 17 2.22 3.77 -0.03
CA GLN A 17 1.69 4.88 -0.86
C GLN A 17 2.32 4.87 -2.26
N MET A 18 3.65 4.71 -2.32
CA MET A 18 4.38 4.58 -3.59
C MET A 18 3.91 3.34 -4.36
N ALA A 19 3.72 2.20 -3.68
CA ALA A 19 3.21 0.98 -4.31
C ALA A 19 1.78 1.16 -4.87
N GLU A 20 0.88 1.83 -4.13
CA GLU A 20 -0.46 2.19 -4.61
C GLU A 20 -0.38 3.07 -5.87
N GLY A 21 0.43 4.14 -5.83
CA GLY A 21 0.63 5.05 -6.97
C GLY A 21 1.20 4.37 -8.20
N LEU A 22 2.25 3.55 -8.04
CA LEU A 22 2.88 2.79 -9.12
C LEU A 22 1.90 1.83 -9.79
N LEU A 23 1.20 1.01 -9.00
CA LEU A 23 0.28 0.01 -9.57
C LEU A 23 -0.89 0.69 -10.30
N ARG A 24 -1.42 1.78 -9.73
CA ARG A 24 -2.49 2.56 -10.35
C ARG A 24 -2.05 3.21 -11.67
N SER A 25 -0.86 3.78 -11.72
CA SER A 25 -0.33 4.46 -12.90
C SER A 25 0.02 3.48 -14.02
N LEU A 26 0.75 2.41 -13.70
CA LEU A 26 1.30 1.49 -14.70
C LEU A 26 0.30 0.41 -15.15
N TYR A 27 -0.58 -0.02 -14.24
CA TYR A 27 -1.46 -1.18 -14.48
C TYR A 27 -2.91 -0.93 -14.08
N GLY A 28 -3.34 0.34 -14.00
CA GLY A 28 -4.68 0.74 -13.57
C GLY A 28 -5.82 0.17 -14.42
N ASN A 29 -5.56 -0.30 -15.64
CA ASN A 29 -6.56 -1.00 -16.48
C ASN A 29 -6.85 -2.43 -15.99
N TYR A 30 -5.92 -3.05 -15.28
CA TYR A 30 -6.01 -4.44 -14.83
C TYR A 30 -6.22 -4.56 -13.31
N TYR A 31 -5.77 -3.56 -12.55
CA TYR A 31 -5.77 -3.59 -11.10
C TYR A 31 -6.44 -2.37 -10.49
N GLU A 32 -7.03 -2.59 -9.32
CA GLU A 32 -7.48 -1.55 -8.40
C GLU A 32 -6.61 -1.61 -7.15
N ALA A 33 -5.86 -0.54 -6.90
CA ALA A 33 -4.83 -0.49 -5.87
C ALA A 33 -5.29 0.30 -4.65
N TYR A 34 -5.06 -0.28 -3.48
CA TYR A 34 -5.28 0.32 -2.16
C TYR A 34 -4.01 0.18 -1.32
N SER A 35 -3.89 1.01 -0.29
CA SER A 35 -2.85 0.89 0.71
C SER A 35 -3.37 1.18 2.12
N ALA A 36 -2.70 0.61 3.12
CA ALA A 36 -3.04 0.79 4.52
C ALA A 36 -1.83 0.67 5.45
N GLY A 37 -2.04 1.09 6.70
CA GLY A 37 -1.07 1.10 7.79
C GLY A 37 -1.63 0.41 9.02
N THR A 38 -0.81 -0.41 9.69
CA THR A 38 -1.15 -0.94 11.03
C THR A 38 -1.16 0.19 12.07
N GLU A 39 -0.30 1.19 11.89
CA GLU A 39 -0.16 2.40 12.69
C GLU A 39 -0.17 3.63 11.77
N SER A 40 -1.26 3.81 11.01
CA SER A 40 -1.36 4.86 9.97
C SER A 40 -1.02 6.26 10.51
N SER A 41 -0.07 6.95 9.86
CA SER A 41 0.39 8.30 10.22
C SER A 41 0.24 9.28 9.05
N ASN A 42 1.04 10.34 8.93
CA ASN A 42 1.00 11.23 7.75
C ASN A 42 1.80 10.66 6.58
N ILE A 43 1.43 11.02 5.35
CA ILE A 43 2.24 10.70 4.16
C ILE A 43 3.57 11.43 4.25
N ASN A 44 4.65 10.71 3.97
CA ASN A 44 5.99 11.27 3.88
C ASN A 44 6.07 12.15 2.63
N SER A 45 6.38 13.43 2.79
CA SER A 45 6.49 14.39 1.68
C SER A 45 7.55 13.98 0.64
N TYR A 46 8.60 13.25 1.05
CA TYR A 46 9.57 12.68 0.12
C TYR A 46 8.95 11.63 -0.79
N ALA A 47 7.99 10.83 -0.32
CA ALA A 47 7.29 9.87 -1.16
C ALA A 47 6.51 10.58 -2.28
N THR A 48 5.82 11.68 -1.96
CA THR A 48 5.14 12.51 -2.96
C THR A 48 6.13 13.11 -3.95
N ARG A 49 7.26 13.62 -3.46
CA ARG A 49 8.30 14.23 -4.29
C ARG A 49 8.92 13.24 -5.28
N VAL A 50 9.39 12.08 -4.82
CA VAL A 50 10.07 11.11 -5.70
C VAL A 50 9.12 10.46 -6.69
N MET A 51 7.84 10.30 -6.34
CA MET A 51 6.82 9.82 -7.27
C MET A 51 6.55 10.88 -8.37
N ALA A 52 6.54 12.17 -8.01
CA ALA A 52 6.42 13.25 -8.98
C ALA A 52 7.62 13.32 -9.95
N GLU A 53 8.84 13.00 -9.49
CA GLU A 53 10.04 12.93 -10.34
C GLU A 53 9.91 11.92 -11.49
N ILE A 54 9.10 10.85 -11.30
CA ILE A 54 8.78 9.86 -12.32
C ILE A 54 7.41 10.08 -12.99
N GLY A 55 6.80 11.25 -12.79
CA GLY A 55 5.53 11.63 -13.41
C GLY A 55 4.27 11.01 -12.78
N ILE A 56 4.35 10.51 -11.54
CA ILE A 56 3.22 9.91 -10.83
C ILE A 56 2.80 10.80 -9.68
N ASP A 57 1.60 11.38 -9.77
CA ASP A 57 1.04 12.19 -8.69
C ASP A 57 0.34 11.31 -7.64
N ILE A 58 0.83 11.39 -6.40
CA ILE A 58 0.22 10.76 -5.23
C ILE A 58 -0.24 11.79 -4.18
N SER A 59 -0.25 13.09 -4.50
CA SER A 59 -0.59 14.18 -3.57
C SER A 59 -2.02 14.09 -3.02
N MET A 60 -2.94 13.49 -3.78
CA MET A 60 -4.33 13.26 -3.39
C MET A 60 -4.53 11.97 -2.58
N GLN A 61 -3.48 11.15 -2.40
CA GLN A 61 -3.55 10.00 -1.52
C GLN A 61 -3.52 10.47 -0.05
N HIS A 62 -4.06 9.66 0.83
CA HIS A 62 -4.00 9.90 2.27
C HIS A 62 -3.64 8.58 2.97
N SER A 63 -3.09 8.70 4.16
CA SER A 63 -2.81 7.54 5.00
C SER A 63 -4.10 6.97 5.58
N LYS A 64 -4.21 5.64 5.57
CA LYS A 64 -5.42 4.89 5.91
C LYS A 64 -5.07 3.80 6.91
N SER A 65 -5.84 3.72 7.99
CA SER A 65 -5.76 2.58 8.91
C SER A 65 -6.22 1.30 8.22
N ILE A 66 -5.56 0.20 8.54
CA ILE A 66 -5.90 -1.14 8.07
C ILE A 66 -7.32 -1.58 8.45
N GLU A 67 -7.86 -1.08 9.57
CA GLU A 67 -9.22 -1.40 10.02
C GLU A 67 -10.29 -0.95 9.02
N LYS A 68 -10.02 0.09 8.21
CA LYS A 68 -10.93 0.56 7.16
C LYS A 68 -11.23 -0.52 6.12
N PHE A 69 -10.33 -1.47 5.95
CA PHE A 69 -10.41 -2.52 4.93
C PHE A 69 -10.87 -3.86 5.51
N ARG A 70 -11.21 -3.90 6.80
CA ARG A 70 -11.66 -5.12 7.46
C ARG A 70 -12.96 -5.62 6.85
N GLY A 71 -13.00 -6.91 6.51
CA GLY A 71 -14.16 -7.54 5.86
C GLY A 71 -14.26 -7.28 4.35
N MET A 72 -13.39 -6.45 3.77
CA MET A 72 -13.29 -6.33 2.32
C MET A 72 -12.58 -7.54 1.71
N GLU A 73 -12.89 -7.81 0.44
CA GLU A 73 -12.25 -8.88 -0.33
C GLU A 73 -11.10 -8.31 -1.17
N PHE A 74 -10.01 -9.06 -1.25
CA PHE A 74 -8.86 -8.68 -2.08
C PHE A 74 -8.35 -9.89 -2.85
N ASP A 75 -8.00 -9.70 -4.12
CA ASP A 75 -7.28 -10.74 -4.86
C ASP A 75 -5.85 -10.91 -4.34
N TYR A 76 -5.24 -9.81 -3.89
CA TYR A 76 -3.89 -9.80 -3.33
C TYR A 76 -3.78 -8.89 -2.10
N VAL A 77 -3.19 -9.41 -1.04
CA VAL A 77 -2.70 -8.64 0.10
C VAL A 77 -1.18 -8.70 0.09
N VAL A 78 -0.52 -7.53 0.06
CA VAL A 78 0.94 -7.41 -0.12
C VAL A 78 1.53 -6.66 1.06
N THR A 79 2.34 -7.33 1.88
CA THR A 79 3.08 -6.66 2.96
C THR A 79 4.44 -6.20 2.45
N VAL A 80 4.75 -4.91 2.66
CA VAL A 80 5.97 -4.26 2.13
C VAL A 80 7.01 -3.90 3.19
N CYS A 81 6.77 -4.28 4.44
CA CYS A 81 7.75 -4.26 5.52
C CYS A 81 7.60 -5.50 6.40
N ASP A 82 8.69 -5.92 7.04
CA ASP A 82 8.71 -7.11 7.90
C ASP A 82 7.78 -6.93 9.11
N HIS A 83 7.80 -5.77 9.74
CA HIS A 83 6.90 -5.47 10.86
C HIS A 83 5.42 -5.58 10.46
N ALA A 84 5.04 -5.10 9.28
CA ALA A 84 3.68 -5.29 8.81
C ALA A 84 3.36 -6.76 8.56
N LYS A 85 4.31 -7.58 8.11
CA LYS A 85 4.07 -9.03 7.96
C LYS A 85 3.73 -9.69 9.30
N GLU A 86 4.38 -9.26 10.38
CA GLU A 86 4.17 -9.81 11.72
C GLU A 86 2.86 -9.33 12.37
N VAL A 87 2.50 -8.07 12.17
CA VAL A 87 1.35 -7.42 12.84
C VAL A 87 0.09 -7.42 11.97
N CYS A 88 0.19 -7.73 10.67
CA CYS A 88 -0.94 -7.64 9.75
C CYS A 88 -2.11 -8.51 10.23
N PRO A 89 -3.31 -7.93 10.45
CA PRO A 89 -4.50 -8.70 10.70
C PRO A 89 -4.76 -9.65 9.52
N PHE A 90 -5.24 -10.85 9.84
CA PHE A 90 -5.62 -11.82 8.82
C PHE A 90 -6.86 -11.32 8.06
N PHE A 91 -6.76 -11.24 6.73
CA PHE A 91 -7.87 -11.01 5.81
C PHE A 91 -8.40 -12.37 5.31
N PRO A 92 -9.48 -12.91 5.90
CA PRO A 92 -9.97 -14.25 5.57
C PRO A 92 -10.39 -14.40 4.10
N ASN A 93 -10.79 -13.29 3.47
CA ASN A 93 -11.29 -13.27 2.09
C ASN A 93 -10.20 -12.91 1.07
N ALA A 94 -8.93 -12.81 1.48
CA ALA A 94 -7.84 -12.55 0.57
C ALA A 94 -7.44 -13.83 -0.19
N LYS A 95 -7.42 -13.78 -1.54
CA LYS A 95 -7.09 -14.97 -2.35
C LYS A 95 -5.61 -15.34 -2.29
N LYS A 96 -4.73 -14.33 -2.20
CA LYS A 96 -3.28 -14.52 -2.14
C LYS A 96 -2.62 -13.50 -1.21
N TYR A 97 -1.65 -13.98 -0.45
CA TYR A 97 -0.75 -13.16 0.34
C TYR A 97 0.63 -13.14 -0.30
N LEU A 98 1.19 -11.94 -0.46
CA LEU A 98 2.54 -11.73 -0.93
C LEU A 98 3.29 -10.90 0.11
N HIS A 99 4.59 -11.13 0.19
CA HIS A 99 5.46 -10.35 1.03
C HIS A 99 6.69 -9.95 0.23
N LYS A 100 7.00 -8.66 0.23
CA LYS A 100 8.22 -8.13 -0.37
C LYS A 100 8.74 -7.01 0.50
N ASN A 101 9.75 -7.30 1.32
CA ASN A 101 10.37 -6.27 2.12
C ASN A 101 11.14 -5.27 1.22
N PHE A 102 11.03 -4.00 1.57
CA PHE A 102 11.83 -2.90 1.04
C PHE A 102 12.44 -2.13 2.21
N HIS A 103 13.74 -1.86 2.14
CA HIS A 103 14.42 -1.03 3.12
C HIS A 103 13.70 0.32 3.29
N GLU A 104 13.68 0.82 4.53
CA GLU A 104 13.09 2.12 4.79
C GLU A 104 13.94 3.22 4.16
N PRO A 105 13.36 4.09 3.31
CA PRO A 105 14.07 5.23 2.76
C PRO A 105 14.23 6.40 3.75
N SER A 106 13.72 6.25 4.98
CA SER A 106 13.83 7.24 6.07
C SER A 106 15.09 7.09 6.93
N LEU A 107 15.93 6.08 6.65
CA LEU A 107 17.21 5.83 7.30
C LEU A 107 18.37 6.03 6.31
#